data_AF-A0A093S8Q7-F1
#
_entry.id   AF-A0A093S8Q7-F1
#
_cell.length_a   1.000
_cell.length_b   1.000
_cell.length_c   1.000
_cell.angle_alpha   90.00
_cell.angle_beta   90.00
_cell.angle_gamma   90.00
#
_symmetry.space_group_name_H-M   'P 1'
#
loop_
_entity.id
_entity.type
_entity.pdbx_description
1 polymer ?
#
loop_
_entity_poly.entity_id
_entity_poly.type
_entity_poly.pdbx_seq_one_letter_code
_entity_poly.pdbx_strand_id
1 'polypeptide(L)' 'VWVGYVEELLERHRDGGARALEAVEQHVEDENIKMILRMEIRLRSK' A
#
# COMPACT_ATOMS: atom_id res chain seq x y z
N VAL A 1 8.69 -9.53 4.11
CA VAL A 1 9.49 -8.48 3.44
C VAL A 1 8.64 -7.24 3.12
N TRP A 2 7.48 -7.38 2.49
CA TRP A 2 6.59 -6.29 2.07
C TRP A 2 5.84 -5.55 3.19
N VAL A 3 5.70 -6.13 4.39
CA VAL A 3 5.04 -5.49 5.53
C VAL A 3 5.67 -4.14 5.89
N GLY A 4 7.00 -4.08 5.98
CA GLY A 4 7.71 -2.83 6.29
C GLY A 4 7.56 -1.77 5.19
N TYR A 5 7.47 -2.20 3.93
CA TYR A 5 7.18 -1.28 2.82
C TYR A 5 5.79 -0.64 2.96
N VAL A 6 4.76 -1.41 3.32
CA VAL A 6 3.40 -0.89 3.53
C VAL A 6 3.35 0.04 4.75
N GLU A 7 4.06 -0.28 5.82
CA GLU A 7 4.15 0.57 7.01
C GLU A 7 4.79 1.93 6.69
N GLU A 8 5.94 1.94 6.01
CA GLU A 8 6.57 3.20 5.56
C GLU A 8 5.65 4.01 4.62
N LEU A 9 4.93 3.33 3.72
CA LEU A 9 4.04 3.97 2.77
C LEU A 9 2.86 4.65 3.49
N LEU A 10 2.29 4.00 4.51
CA LEU A 10 1.22 4.55 5.33
C LEU A 10 1.70 5.67 6.26
N GLU A 11 2.90 5.58 6.81
CA GLU A 11 3.47 6.67 7.62
C GLU A 11 3.67 7.96 6.81
N ARG A 12 4.09 7.83 5.53
CA ARG A 12 4.20 8.95 4.59
C ARG A 12 2.85 9.51 4.15
N HIS A 13 1.79 8.69 4.20
CA HIS A 13 0.46 9.04 3.74
C HIS A 13 -0.58 8.88 4.88
N ARG A 14 -0.70 9.90 5.72
CA ARG A 14 -1.66 9.96 6.85
C ARG A 14 -3.10 10.31 6.42
N ASP A 15 -3.55 9.75 5.30
CA ASP A 15 -4.84 10.03 4.68
C ASP A 15 -5.79 8.82 4.73
N GLY A 16 -5.53 7.87 5.64
CA GLY A 16 -6.28 6.61 5.68
C GLY A 16 -5.93 5.67 4.52
N GLY A 17 -4.72 5.79 3.97
CA GLY A 17 -4.16 4.87 2.97
C GLY A 17 -4.60 5.13 1.54
N ALA A 18 -5.30 6.23 1.25
CA ALA A 18 -5.77 6.55 -0.09
C ALA A 18 -4.59 6.80 -1.06
N ARG A 19 -3.65 7.68 -0.69
CA ARG A 19 -2.43 7.91 -1.47
C ARG A 19 -1.49 6.71 -1.49
N ALA A 20 -1.49 5.90 -0.44
CA ALA A 20 -0.74 4.64 -0.42
C ALA A 20 -1.29 3.67 -1.49
N LEU A 21 -2.61 3.56 -1.63
CA LEU A 21 -3.24 2.75 -2.68
C LEU A 21 -2.90 3.29 -4.08
N GLU A 22 -2.98 4.60 -4.28
CA GLU A 22 -2.64 5.23 -5.56
C GLU A 22 -1.17 4.98 -5.95
N ALA A 23 -0.24 5.12 -5.01
CA ALA A 23 1.17 4.84 -5.25
C ALA A 23 1.42 3.39 -5.68
N VAL A 24 0.69 2.43 -5.08
CA VAL A 24 0.77 1.02 -5.46
C VAL A 24 0.22 0.79 -6.88
N GLU A 25 -0.87 1.43 -7.26
CA GLU A 25 -1.42 1.33 -8.62
C GLU A 25 -0.46 1.89 -9.67
N GLN A 26 0.20 3.00 -9.38
CA GLN A 26 1.07 3.70 -10.33
C GLN A 26 2.46 3.05 -10.48
N HIS A 27 3.00 2.44 -9.43
CA HIS A 27 4.41 2.05 -9.40
C HIS A 27 4.68 0.55 -9.35
N VAL A 28 3.67 -0.28 -9.07
CA VAL A 28 3.84 -1.75 -9.04
C VAL A 28 3.27 -2.33 -10.33
N GLU A 29 4.11 -2.93 -11.17
CA GLU A 29 3.64 -3.52 -12.44
C GLU A 29 3.12 -4.95 -12.27
N ASP A 30 3.70 -5.71 -11.34
CA ASP A 30 3.27 -7.08 -11.06
C ASP A 30 1.90 -7.08 -10.36
N GLU A 31 0.89 -7.56 -11.06
CA GLU A 31 -0.49 -7.58 -10.57
C GLU A 31 -0.70 -8.44 -9.32
N ASN A 32 0.07 -9.52 -9.15
CA ASN A 32 -0.02 -10.36 -7.96
C ASN A 32 0.53 -9.62 -6.74
N ILE A 33 1.69 -8.96 -6.88
CA ILE A 33 2.27 -8.11 -5.83
C ILE A 33 1.32 -6.94 -5.52
N LYS A 34 0.79 -6.29 -6.55
CA LYS A 34 -0.15 -5.17 -6.41
C LYS A 34 -1.40 -5.60 -5.61
N MET A 35 -1.95 -6.78 -5.90
CA MET A 35 -3.09 -7.32 -5.16
C MET A 35 -2.79 -7.53 -3.67
N ILE A 36 -1.63 -8.10 -3.33
CA ILE A 36 -1.22 -8.32 -1.94
C ILE A 36 -1.07 -6.97 -1.21
N LEU A 37 -0.40 -6.00 -1.83
CA LEU A 37 -0.17 -4.68 -1.21
C LEU A 37 -1.47 -3.90 -0.99
N ARG A 38 -2.42 -3.93 -1.95
CA ARG A 38 -3.76 -3.33 -1.76
C ARG A 38 -4.49 -3.91 -0.56
N MET A 39 -4.43 -5.23 -0.38
CA MET A 39 -5.09 -5.91 0.74
C MET A 39 -4.46 -5.50 2.07
N GLU A 40 -3.13 -5.52 2.17
CA GLU A 40 -2.40 -5.09 3.38
C GLU A 40 -2.70 -3.64 3.74
N ILE A 41 -2.70 -2.72 2.77
CA ILE A 41 -3.02 -1.31 2.99
C ILE A 41 -4.44 -1.17 3.55
N ARG A 42 -5.45 -1.81 2.93
CA ARG A 42 -6.85 -1.73 3.41
C ARG A 42 -7.05 -2.33 4.80
N LEU A 43 -6.31 -3.39 5.16
CA LEU A 43 -6.38 -3.99 6.48
C LEU A 43 -5.81 -3.06 7.57
N ARG A 44 -4.79 -2.28 7.24
CA ARG A 44 -4.02 -1.46 8.19
C ARG A 44 -4.44 0.00 8.26
N SER A 45 -5.20 0.49 7.29
CA SER A 45 -5.62 1.91 7.21
C SER A 45 -6.91 2.24 7.98
N LYS A 46 -7.30 1.39 8.93
CA LYS A 46 -8.49 1.61 9.79
C LYS A 46 -8.19 2.49 10.99
#